data_AF-A0A7J4S7T1-F1
#
_entry.id   AF-A0A7J4S7T1-F1
#
_cell.length_a   1.000
_cell.length_b   1.000
_cell.length_c   1.000
_cell.angle_alpha   90.00
_cell.angle_beta   90.00
_cell.angle_gamma   90.00
#
_symmetry.space_group_name_H-M   'P 1'
#
loop_
_entity.id
_entity.type
_entity.pdbx_description
1 polymer ?
#
loop_
_entity_poly.entity_id
_entity_poly.type
_entity_poly.pdbx_seq_one_letter_code
_entity_poly.pdbx_strand_id
1 'polypeptide(L)' 'TRVLTEAAIMGKRDGLRGLKENVIVGRLIPAGTGSVMSRLRGIAAQRDKEIQKVAAEREAAQVPAEDQPKIA' A
#
# COMPACT_ATOMS: atom_id res chain seq x y z
N THR A 1 -30.30 -14.66 7.85
CA THR A 1 -29.40 -14.55 9.01
C THR A 1 -28.34 -15.64 9.07
N ARG A 2 -28.66 -16.91 8.72
CA ARG A 2 -27.72 -18.07 8.75
C ARG A 2 -26.28 -17.77 8.27
N VAL A 3 -26.12 -17.20 7.08
CA VAL A 3 -24.80 -16.92 6.48
C VAL A 3 -23.95 -15.95 7.31
N LEU A 4 -24.59 -14.94 7.93
CA LEU A 4 -23.88 -13.96 8.76
C LEU A 4 -23.44 -14.57 10.09
N THR A 5 -24.29 -15.41 10.70
CA THR A 5 -23.98 -16.10 11.96
C THR A 5 -22.79 -17.05 11.80
N GLU A 6 -22.79 -17.88 10.75
CA GLU A 6 -21.68 -18.79 10.46
C GLU A 6 -20.38 -18.04 10.15
N ALA A 7 -20.45 -16.96 9.37
CA ALA A 7 -19.28 -16.14 9.06
C ALA A 7 -18.68 -15.47 10.30
N ALA A 8 -19.53 -14.98 11.22
CA ALA A 8 -19.10 -14.36 12.47
C ALA A 8 -18.42 -15.37 13.41
N ILE A 9 -19.03 -16.56 13.60
CA ILE A 9 -18.47 -17.63 14.45
C ILE A 9 -17.11 -18.10 13.91
N MET A 10 -16.98 -18.23 12.60
CA MET A 10 -15.72 -18.64 11.95
C MET A 10 -14.71 -17.49 11.80
N GLY A 11 -15.05 -16.26 12.19
CA GLY A 11 -14.20 -15.08 12.00
C GLY A 11 -13.82 -14.81 10.54
N LYS A 12 -14.71 -15.15 9.58
CA LYS A 12 -14.43 -15.01 8.14
C LYS A 12 -14.22 -13.54 7.77
N ARG A 13 -13.17 -13.28 7.00
CA ARG A 13 -12.88 -11.96 6.42
C ARG A 13 -13.10 -12.00 4.92
N ASP A 14 -13.81 -10.99 4.42
CA ASP A 14 -13.97 -10.78 2.99
C ASP A 14 -12.79 -9.95 2.46
N GLY A 15 -12.17 -10.44 1.38
CA GLY A 15 -11.05 -9.77 0.73
C GLY A 15 -11.46 -8.72 -0.29
N LEU A 16 -12.76 -8.54 -0.55
CA LEU A 16 -13.32 -7.61 -1.54
C LEU A 16 -12.64 -7.76 -2.91
N ARG A 17 -12.45 -9.00 -3.36
CA ARG A 17 -11.82 -9.29 -4.66
C ARG A 17 -12.86 -9.42 -5.78
N GLY A 18 -14.12 -9.63 -5.42
CA GLY A 18 -15.21 -9.84 -6.36
C GLY A 18 -15.86 -8.54 -6.84
N LEU A 19 -16.60 -8.64 -7.95
CA LEU A 19 -17.39 -7.54 -8.47
C LEU A 19 -18.51 -7.14 -7.49
N LYS A 20 -19.31 -8.12 -7.04
CA LYS A 20 -20.50 -7.86 -6.21
C LYS A 20 -20.15 -7.25 -4.85
N GLU A 21 -19.13 -7.78 -4.18
CA GLU A 21 -18.68 -7.31 -2.86
C GLU A 21 -18.29 -5.82 -2.91
N ASN A 22 -17.53 -5.42 -3.92
CA ASN A 22 -17.13 -4.02 -4.10
C ASN A 22 -18.31 -3.11 -4.43
N VAL A 23 -19.27 -3.58 -5.24
CA VAL A 23 -20.51 -2.84 -5.53
C VAL A 23 -21.30 -2.60 -4.25
N ILE A 24 -21.49 -3.64 -3.43
CA ILE A 24 -22.27 -3.55 -2.18
C ILE A 24 -21.63 -2.56 -1.19
N VAL A 25 -20.30 -2.54 -1.10
CA VAL A 25 -19.56 -1.66 -0.17
C VAL A 25 -19.31 -0.25 -0.76
N GLY A 26 -19.60 -0.03 -2.06
CA GLY A 26 -19.42 1.26 -2.72
C GLY A 26 -17.97 1.59 -3.10
N ARG A 27 -17.12 0.57 -3.30
CA ARG A 27 -15.74 0.74 -3.79
C ARG A 27 -15.67 0.56 -5.30
N LEU A 28 -14.59 1.07 -5.89
CA LEU A 28 -14.32 0.88 -7.31
C LEU A 28 -14.14 -0.61 -7.63
N ILE A 29 -14.88 -1.09 -8.62
CA ILE A 29 -14.92 -2.51 -8.99
C ILE A 29 -13.63 -2.97 -9.69
N PRO A 30 -13.25 -4.26 -9.60
CA PRO A 30 -12.04 -4.78 -10.24
C PRO A 30 -12.23 -5.06 -11.75
N ALA A 31 -12.94 -4.18 -12.47
CA ALA A 31 -13.23 -4.31 -13.89
C ALA A 31 -13.24 -2.94 -14.59
N GLY A 32 -13.08 -2.95 -15.92
CA GLY A 32 -13.11 -1.73 -16.74
C GLY A 32 -12.10 -0.67 -16.26
N THR A 33 -12.58 0.55 -16.04
CA THR A 33 -11.75 1.65 -15.52
C THR A 33 -11.20 1.36 -14.13
N GLY A 34 -11.90 0.56 -13.32
CA GLY A 34 -11.47 0.24 -11.98
C GLY A 34 -10.21 -0.61 -11.89
N SER A 35 -10.05 -1.59 -12.78
CA SER A 35 -8.82 -2.38 -12.88
C SER A 35 -7.65 -1.56 -13.42
N VAL A 36 -7.90 -0.67 -14.39
CA VAL A 36 -6.89 0.26 -14.93
C VAL A 36 -6.39 1.21 -13.84
N MET A 37 -7.30 1.83 -13.09
CA MET A 37 -6.94 2.74 -11.98
C MET A 37 -6.17 2.00 -10.89
N SER A 38 -6.55 0.77 -10.56
CA SER A 38 -5.80 -0.05 -9.59
C SER A 38 -4.37 -0.33 -10.07
N ARG A 39 -4.18 -0.64 -11.36
CA ARG A 39 -2.84 -0.86 -11.94
C ARG A 39 -2.00 0.41 -11.92
N LEU A 40 -2.58 1.53 -12.32
CA LEU A 40 -1.89 2.83 -12.30
C LEU A 40 -1.45 3.22 -10.89
N ARG A 41 -2.32 3.03 -9.88
CA ARG A 41 -1.97 3.25 -8.47
C ARG A 41 -0.83 2.34 -8.01
N GLY A 42 -0.84 1.08 -8.44
CA GLY A 42 0.25 0.14 -8.13
C GLY A 42 1.60 0.60 -8.68
N ILE A 43 1.62 1.08 -9.93
CA ILE A 43 2.84 1.63 -10.57
C ILE A 43 3.32 2.89 -9.86
N ALA A 44 2.40 3.81 -9.53
CA ALA A 44 2.74 5.02 -8.78
C ALA A 44 3.36 4.68 -7.42
N ALA A 45 2.72 3.80 -6.65
CA ALA A 45 3.23 3.37 -5.36
C ALA A 45 4.60 2.67 -5.46
N GLN A 46 4.86 1.95 -6.55
CA GLN A 46 6.15 1.32 -6.78
C GLN A 46 7.24 2.36 -7.05
N ARG A 47 6.95 3.36 -7.89
CA ARG A 47 7.88 4.47 -8.16
C ARG A 47 8.15 5.31 -6.91
N ASP A 48 7.12 5.59 -6.12
CA ASP A 48 7.28 6.34 -4.87
C ASP A 48 8.22 5.60 -3.90
N LYS A 49 8.10 4.28 -3.80
CA LYS A 49 9.02 3.46 -3.01
C LYS A 49 10.46 3.50 -3.53
N GLU A 50 10.64 3.48 -4.84
CA GLU A 50 11.98 3.57 -5.45
C GLU A 50 12.63 4.92 -5.20
N ILE A 51 11.86 6.01 -5.33
CA ILE A 51 12.32 7.36 -5.01
C ILE A 51 12.72 7.46 -3.54
N GLN A 52 11.90 6.94 -2.63
CA GLN A 52 12.19 6.93 -1.19
C GLN A 52 13.47 6.16 -0.87
N LYS A 53 13.70 5.01 -1.52
CA LYS A 53 14.94 4.24 -1.34
C LYS A 53 16.16 5.02 -1.79
N VAL A 54 16.13 5.60 -2.99
CA VAL A 54 17.24 6.41 -3.51
C VAL A 54 17.50 7.63 -2.63
N ALA A 55 16.44 8.28 -2.13
CA ALA A 55 16.58 9.39 -1.19
C ALA A 55 17.24 8.95 0.12
N ALA A 56 16.80 7.83 0.71
CA ALA A 56 17.38 7.28 1.94
C ALA A 56 18.85 6.87 1.75
N GLU A 57 19.20 6.28 0.61
CA GLU A 57 20.59 5.92 0.29
C GLU A 57 21.49 7.16 0.12
N ARG A 58 20.97 8.23 -0.51
CA ARG A 58 21.70 9.50 -0.65
C ARG A 58 21.88 10.20 0.69
N GLU A 59 20.85 10.19 1.53
CA GLU A 59 20.90 10.76 2.88
C GLU A 59 21.90 9.99 3.76
N ALA A 60 21.93 8.65 3.68
CA ALA A 60 22.92 7.83 4.37
C ALA A 60 24.36 8.06 3.87
N ALA A 61 24.55 8.36 2.57
CA ALA A 61 25.86 8.69 2.00
C ALA A 61 26.31 10.15 2.28
N GLN A 62 25.38 11.05 2.59
CA GLN A 62 25.62 12.47 2.87
C GLN A 62 25.84 12.82 4.34
N VAL A 63 25.93 11.81 5.23
CA VAL A 63 26.47 11.99 6.59
C VAL A 63 27.94 11.53 6.63
N PRO A 64 28.91 12.24 6.02
CA PRO A 64 30.28 12.13 6.46
C PRO A 64 30.38 12.86 7.80
N ALA A 65 30.90 12.14 8.79
CA ALA A 65 31.11 12.59 10.15
C ALA A 65 31.85 13.95 10.22
N GLU A 66 31.11 15.03 10.44
CA GLU A 66 31.61 16.19 11.18
C GLU A 66 31.64 15.82 12.66
N ASP A 67 32.58 14.95 13.05
CA ASP A 67 32.94 14.81 14.45
C ASP A 67 34.47 14.69 14.55
N GLN A 68 35.13 15.81 14.33
CA GLN A 68 36.44 16.05 14.94
C GLN A 68 36.27 17.22 15.91
N PRO A 69 36.25 16.99 17.23
CA PRO A 69 36.43 18.09 18.16
C PRO A 69 37.85 18.64 17.96
N LYS A 70 37.93 19.78 17.25
CA LYS A 70 39.11 20.67 17.26
C LYS A 70 39.24 21.28 18.65
N ILE A 71 39.96 20.63 19.56
CA ILE A 71 40.47 21.21 20.81
C ILE A 71 41.72 20.38 21.17
N ALA A 72 42.92 20.90 21.44
CA ALA A 72 43.58 22.21 21.38
C ALA A 72 45.08 21.90 21.25
#